data_AF-A0A7S1STX5-F1
#
_entry.id   AF-A0A7S1STX5-F1
#
_cell.length_a   1.000
_cell.length_b   1.000
_cell.length_c   1.000
_cell.angle_alpha   90.00
_cell.angle_beta   90.00
_cell.angle_gamma   90.00
#
_symmetry.space_group_name_H-M   'P 1'
#
loop_
_entity.id
_entity.type
_entity.pdbx_description
1 polymer ?
#
loop_
_entity_poly.entity_id
_entity_poly.type
_entity_poly.pdbx_seq_one_letter_code
_entity_poly.pdbx_strand_id
1 'polypeptide(L)'
;IEDVRSDSAPALHQFFSLWYPTIQGNSKMAYALTQVRKEFTPDPKKIVIVVTDGESDDDITMISRRMRFAEGITIIGVSVGIQPNYEGLLRLTGDENLILEAQDASQLHVLVEQ
;
A
#
# COMPACT_ATOMS: atom_id res chain seq x y z
N ILE A 1 -25.27 -13.52 8.98
CA ILE A 1 -24.19 -12.81 8.27
C ILE A 1 -24.25 -11.40 8.84
N GLU A 2 -23.42 -11.12 9.84
CA GLU A 2 -23.40 -9.84 10.53
C GLU A 2 -22.93 -8.73 9.58
N ASP A 3 -23.54 -7.57 9.74
CA ASP A 3 -23.38 -6.41 8.86
C ASP A 3 -22.03 -5.73 9.11
N VAL A 4 -21.02 -6.13 8.33
CA VAL A 4 -19.66 -5.55 8.29
C VAL A 4 -19.69 -4.02 8.05
N ARG A 5 -20.81 -3.45 7.59
CA ARG A 5 -20.95 -2.01 7.34
C ARG A 5 -21.19 -1.17 8.58
N SER A 6 -21.69 -1.75 9.68
CA SER A 6 -21.96 -1.04 10.94
C SER A 6 -20.68 -0.60 11.66
N ASP A 7 -19.68 -1.49 11.71
CA ASP A 7 -18.49 -1.31 12.57
C ASP A 7 -17.31 -0.64 11.86
N SER A 8 -17.43 -0.36 10.57
CA SER A 8 -16.37 0.27 9.76
C SER A 8 -16.39 1.81 9.80
N ALA A 9 -17.47 2.43 10.30
CA ALA A 9 -17.59 3.88 10.34
C ALA A 9 -16.45 4.59 11.13
N PRO A 10 -16.02 4.10 12.30
CA PRO A 10 -14.87 4.68 13.01
C PRO A 10 -13.55 4.50 12.25
N ALA A 11 -13.35 3.35 11.58
CA ALA A 11 -12.15 3.06 10.81
C ALA A 11 -12.06 3.93 9.54
N LEU A 12 -13.18 4.14 8.85
CA LEU A 12 -13.26 5.06 7.71
C LEU A 12 -12.99 6.51 8.14
N HIS A 13 -13.56 6.93 9.27
CA HIS A 13 -13.30 8.25 9.82
C HIS A 13 -11.81 8.42 10.19
N GLN A 14 -11.20 7.39 10.79
CA GLN A 14 -9.76 7.38 11.09
C GLN A 14 -8.92 7.46 9.81
N PHE A 15 -9.26 6.69 8.78
CA PHE A 15 -8.58 6.71 7.47
C PHE A 15 -8.55 8.13 6.88
N PHE A 16 -9.69 8.82 6.83
CA PHE A 16 -9.74 10.19 6.31
C PHE A 16 -9.04 11.19 7.24
N SER A 17 -8.98 10.94 8.56
CA SER A 17 -8.28 11.83 9.51
C SER A 17 -6.75 11.71 9.44
N LEU A 18 -6.23 10.57 9.00
CA LEU A 18 -4.79 10.32 8.78
C LEU A 18 -4.37 10.62 7.33
N TRP A 19 -5.27 11.19 6.51
CA TRP A 19 -4.98 11.59 5.16
C TRP A 19 -3.97 12.74 5.17
N TYR A 20 -2.71 12.44 4.80
CA TYR A 20 -1.64 13.42 4.62
C TYR A 20 -1.38 13.62 3.11
N PRO A 21 -2.08 14.55 2.43
CA PRO A 21 -1.86 14.77 1.01
C PRO A 21 -0.52 15.51 0.86
N THR A 22 0.51 14.81 0.44
CA THR A 22 1.75 15.45 -0.01
C THR A 22 1.59 15.74 -1.50
N ILE A 23 1.09 16.94 -1.84
CA ILE A 23 1.04 17.39 -3.23
C ILE A 23 2.44 17.89 -3.61
N GLN A 24 3.35 16.95 -3.86
CA GLN A 24 4.57 17.19 -4.61
C GLN A 24 4.52 16.22 -5.79
N GLY A 25 4.86 16.68 -7.00
CA GLY A 25 4.84 15.85 -8.23
C GLY A 25 5.88 14.73 -8.27
N ASN A 26 6.35 14.29 -7.11
CA ASN A 26 7.34 13.25 -6.90
C ASN A 26 6.72 12.16 -6.01
N SER A 27 6.96 10.87 -6.33
CA SER A 27 6.50 9.74 -5.53
C SER A 27 7.61 9.28 -4.57
N LYS A 28 7.49 9.57 -3.28
CA LYS A 28 8.49 9.22 -2.25
C LYS A 28 8.03 8.02 -1.42
N MET A 29 7.94 6.85 -2.06
CA MET A 29 7.38 5.66 -1.43
C MET A 29 8.23 5.18 -0.25
N ALA A 30 9.56 5.27 -0.32
CA ALA A 30 10.41 4.83 0.80
C ALA A 30 10.20 5.71 2.05
N TYR A 31 10.01 7.01 1.85
CA TYR A 31 9.63 7.91 2.93
C TYR A 31 8.25 7.56 3.50
N ALA A 32 7.24 7.36 2.65
CA ALA A 32 5.88 7.01 3.08
C ALA A 32 5.86 5.71 3.90
N LEU A 33 6.54 4.66 3.41
CA LEU A 33 6.71 3.40 4.13
C LEU A 33 7.35 3.60 5.50
N THR A 34 8.35 4.47 5.60
CA THR A 34 9.00 4.78 6.87
C THR A 34 8.05 5.41 7.89
N GLN A 35 7.07 6.20 7.44
CA GLN A 35 6.06 6.77 8.35
C GLN A 35 5.04 5.71 8.77
N VAL A 36 4.42 5.01 7.82
CA VAL A 36 3.42 3.97 8.10
C VAL A 36 3.98 2.89 9.03
N ARG A 37 5.25 2.50 8.84
CA ARG A 37 5.94 1.52 9.68
C ARG A 37 5.92 1.86 11.17
N LYS A 38 5.95 3.15 11.52
CA LYS A 38 5.96 3.62 12.93
C LYS A 38 4.60 3.47 13.60
N GLU A 39 3.53 3.43 12.83
CA GLU A 39 2.15 3.34 13.34
C GLU A 39 1.76 1.90 13.72
N PHE A 40 2.52 0.89 13.30
CA PHE A 40 2.22 -0.49 13.64
C PHE A 40 2.52 -0.82 15.11
N THR A 41 1.50 -1.26 15.83
CA THR A 41 1.61 -1.89 17.16
C THR A 41 2.16 -3.33 17.06
N PRO A 42 2.55 -4.00 18.16
CA PRO A 42 3.11 -5.37 18.12
C PRO A 42 2.12 -6.51 17.73
N ASP A 43 1.06 -6.20 16.99
CA ASP A 43 0.07 -7.18 16.51
C ASP A 43 0.72 -8.20 15.53
N PRO A 44 0.40 -9.51 15.62
CA PRO A 44 0.99 -10.57 14.80
C PRO A 44 0.74 -10.50 13.28
N LYS A 45 -0.22 -9.70 12.77
CA LYS A 45 -0.48 -9.60 11.32
C LYS A 45 -0.57 -8.17 10.84
N LYS A 46 0.44 -7.72 10.09
CA LYS A 46 0.56 -6.36 9.57
C LYS A 46 0.55 -6.38 8.05
N ILE A 47 -0.32 -5.59 7.44
CA ILE A 47 -0.44 -5.46 5.99
C ILE A 47 -0.28 -4.00 5.62
N VAL A 48 0.54 -3.72 4.61
CA VAL A 48 0.65 -2.43 3.94
C VAL A 48 0.17 -2.60 2.51
N ILE A 49 -0.82 -1.82 2.11
CA ILE A 49 -1.28 -1.74 0.72
C ILE A 49 -0.70 -0.45 0.14
N VAL A 50 0.10 -0.57 -0.92
CA VAL A 50 0.66 0.58 -1.63
C VAL A 50 -0.04 0.71 -2.97
N VAL A 51 -0.80 1.79 -3.14
CA VAL A 51 -1.47 2.14 -4.41
C VAL A 51 -0.65 3.25 -5.07
N THR A 52 -0.25 3.06 -6.33
CA THR A 52 0.57 4.01 -7.08
C THR A 52 0.23 4.02 -8.56
N ASP A 53 0.38 5.16 -9.21
CA ASP A 53 0.26 5.34 -10.66
C ASP A 53 1.62 5.52 -11.38
N GLY A 54 2.72 5.48 -10.63
CA GLY A 54 4.06 5.70 -11.16
C GLY A 54 5.19 5.13 -10.32
N GLU A 55 6.42 5.48 -10.69
CA GLU A 55 7.65 5.02 -10.04
C GLU A 55 8.00 5.83 -8.79
N SER A 56 8.73 5.19 -7.86
CA SER A 56 9.28 5.89 -6.71
C SER A 56 10.56 6.64 -7.08
N ASP A 57 10.66 7.89 -6.66
CA ASP A 57 11.85 8.74 -6.81
C ASP A 57 12.91 8.52 -5.72
N ASP A 58 12.74 7.49 -4.90
CA ASP A 58 13.67 7.09 -3.84
C ASP A 58 13.85 5.57 -3.80
N ASP A 59 14.95 5.12 -3.20
CA ASP A 59 15.24 3.69 -3.14
C ASP A 59 14.38 2.97 -2.09
N ILE A 60 13.43 2.19 -2.60
CA ILE A 60 12.50 1.37 -1.82
C ILE A 60 13.09 0.04 -1.30
N THR A 61 14.27 -0.37 -1.74
CA THR A 61 14.80 -1.73 -1.52
C THR A 61 15.04 -2.04 -0.05
N MET A 62 15.75 -1.15 0.65
CA MET A 62 16.17 -1.41 2.02
C MET A 62 14.97 -1.45 2.97
N ILE A 63 14.05 -0.48 2.82
CA ILE A 63 12.89 -0.37 3.70
C ILE A 63 11.90 -1.52 3.48
N SER A 64 11.62 -1.88 2.21
CA SER A 64 10.71 -2.98 1.88
C SER A 64 11.24 -4.33 2.38
N ARG A 65 12.52 -4.62 2.18
CA ARG A 65 13.15 -5.83 2.73
C ARG A 65 13.08 -5.89 4.25
N ARG A 66 13.35 -4.77 4.93
CA ARG A 66 13.26 -4.72 6.39
C ARG A 66 11.84 -5.00 6.88
N MET A 67 10.84 -4.35 6.29
CA MET A 67 9.44 -4.53 6.65
C MET A 67 9.00 -5.99 6.46
N ARG A 68 9.35 -6.62 5.33
CA ARG A 68 8.98 -8.01 5.05
C ARG A 68 9.70 -9.02 5.96
N PHE A 69 11.03 -8.94 6.02
CA PHE A 69 11.84 -10.02 6.61
C PHE A 69 12.11 -9.83 8.10
N ALA A 70 12.27 -8.59 8.58
CA ALA A 70 12.60 -8.32 9.98
C ALA A 70 11.36 -8.01 10.83
N GLU A 71 10.31 -7.46 10.22
CA GLU A 71 9.14 -6.95 10.94
C GLU A 71 7.86 -7.73 10.65
N GLY A 72 7.90 -8.71 9.73
CA GLY A 72 6.78 -9.59 9.41
C GLY A 72 5.60 -8.87 8.75
N ILE A 73 5.86 -7.75 8.06
CA ILE A 73 4.84 -6.97 7.38
C ILE A 73 4.66 -7.48 5.95
N THR A 74 3.43 -7.88 5.60
CA THR A 74 3.06 -8.19 4.21
C THR A 74 2.82 -6.89 3.45
N ILE A 75 3.42 -6.76 2.27
CA ILE A 75 3.24 -5.59 1.41
C ILE A 75 2.51 -6.03 0.13
N ILE A 76 1.37 -5.41 -0.15
CA ILE A 76 0.59 -5.58 -1.38
C ILE A 76 0.79 -4.34 -2.24
N GLY A 77 1.19 -4.53 -3.50
CA GLY A 77 1.37 -3.46 -4.47
C GLY A 77 0.17 -3.37 -5.40
N VAL A 78 -0.36 -2.18 -5.62
CA VAL A 78 -1.46 -1.92 -6.54
C VAL A 78 -1.02 -0.84 -7.53
N SER A 79 -0.86 -1.23 -8.79
CA SER A 79 -0.62 -0.27 -9.88
C SER A 79 -1.94 0.25 -10.42
N VAL A 80 -2.03 1.56 -10.66
CA VAL A 80 -3.19 2.20 -11.28
C VAL A 80 -2.75 2.96 -12.53
N GLY A 81 -3.34 2.68 -13.68
CA GLY A 81 -3.01 3.38 -14.93
C GLY A 81 -2.45 2.48 -16.02
N ILE A 82 -2.00 3.11 -17.10
CA ILE A 82 -1.58 2.43 -18.34
C ILE A 82 -0.09 2.06 -18.39
N GLN A 83 0.71 2.53 -17.44
CA GLN A 83 2.16 2.28 -17.38
C GLN A 83 2.52 1.74 -15.98
N PRO A 84 2.34 0.43 -15.75
CA PRO A 84 2.63 -0.15 -14.46
C PRO A 84 4.14 -0.20 -14.19
N ASN A 85 4.54 0.24 -13.00
CA ASN A 85 5.91 0.06 -12.52
C ASN A 85 6.10 -1.33 -11.89
N TYR A 86 6.06 -2.37 -12.72
CA TYR A 86 6.13 -3.74 -12.24
C TYR A 86 7.43 -4.04 -11.47
N GLU A 87 8.58 -3.58 -11.96
CA GLU A 87 9.86 -3.84 -11.29
C GLU A 87 9.96 -3.17 -9.92
N GLY A 88 9.46 -1.93 -9.79
CA GLY A 88 9.38 -1.24 -8.51
C GLY A 88 8.44 -1.96 -7.55
N LEU A 89 7.25 -2.36 -8.01
CA LEU A 89 6.30 -3.10 -7.20
C LEU A 89 6.86 -4.47 -6.78
N LEU A 90 7.56 -5.20 -7.66
CA LEU A 90 8.20 -6.46 -7.29
C LEU A 90 9.32 -6.27 -6.27
N ARG A 91 10.11 -5.19 -6.36
CA ARG A 91 11.08 -4.83 -5.30
C ARG A 91 10.38 -4.53 -3.99
N LEU A 92 9.20 -3.89 -4.05
CA LEU A 92 8.39 -3.48 -2.90
C LEU A 92 7.65 -4.64 -2.22
N THR A 93 7.12 -5.60 -2.98
CA THR A 93 6.35 -6.74 -2.46
C THR A 93 7.23 -7.97 -2.21
N GLY A 94 8.26 -8.17 -3.03
CA GLY A 94 9.11 -9.37 -3.01
C GLY A 94 8.40 -10.64 -3.50
N ASP A 95 7.16 -10.53 -3.95
CA ASP A 95 6.30 -11.61 -4.44
C ASP A 95 5.37 -11.03 -5.51
N GLU A 96 5.40 -11.61 -6.70
CA GLU A 96 4.57 -11.18 -7.83
C GLU A 96 3.08 -11.45 -7.59
N ASN A 97 2.73 -12.43 -6.76
CA ASN A 97 1.34 -12.74 -6.42
C ASN A 97 0.69 -11.68 -5.51
N LEU A 98 1.48 -10.75 -4.99
CA LEU A 98 1.03 -9.62 -4.19
C LEU A 98 0.98 -8.31 -4.99
N ILE A 99 1.06 -8.39 -6.33
CA ILE A 99 0.92 -7.27 -7.24
C ILE A 99 -0.44 -7.34 -7.92
N LEU A 100 -1.22 -6.28 -7.78
CA LEU A 100 -2.50 -6.07 -8.43
C LEU A 100 -2.40 -4.91 -9.41
N GLU A 101 -3.14 -4.97 -10.51
CA GLU A 101 -3.16 -3.93 -11.53
C GLU A 101 -4.60 -3.50 -11.83
N ALA A 102 -4.81 -2.20 -11.85
CA ALA A 102 -6.05 -1.58 -12.29
C ALA A 102 -5.73 -0.62 -13.45
N GLN A 103 -6.53 -0.65 -14.52
CA GLN A 103 -6.29 0.26 -15.67
C GLN A 103 -6.51 1.72 -15.30
N ASP A 104 -7.43 1.97 -14.36
CA ASP A 104 -7.72 3.28 -13.81
C ASP A 104 -8.34 3.15 -12.41
N ALA A 105 -8.49 4.29 -11.73
CA ALA A 105 -8.99 4.33 -10.36
C ALA A 105 -10.43 3.80 -10.22
N SER A 106 -11.24 3.83 -11.30
CA SER A 106 -12.60 3.31 -11.27
C SER A 106 -12.62 1.78 -11.14
N GLN A 107 -11.57 1.08 -11.57
CA GLN A 107 -11.48 -0.38 -11.50
C GLN A 107 -10.99 -0.92 -10.14
N LEU A 108 -10.58 -0.05 -9.21
CA LEU A 108 -10.11 -0.49 -7.89
C LEU A 108 -11.17 -1.29 -7.10
N HIS A 109 -12.46 -1.03 -7.33
CA HIS A 109 -13.54 -1.79 -6.68
C HIS A 109 -13.53 -3.27 -7.07
N VAL A 110 -13.11 -3.60 -8.30
CA VAL A 110 -13.06 -4.97 -8.81
C VAL A 110 -11.98 -5.79 -8.10
N LEU A 111 -10.90 -5.15 -7.64
CA LEU A 111 -9.79 -5.82 -6.96
C LEU A 111 -10.15 -6.29 -5.55
N VAL A 112 -11.22 -5.76 -4.95
CA VAL A 112 -11.67 -6.15 -3.60
C VAL A 112 -12.51 -7.43 -3.62
N GLU A 113 -12.96 -7.86 -4.81
CA GLU A 113 -13.85 -9.02 -4.99
C GLU A 113 -13.14 -10.29 -5.52
N GLN A 114 -11.81 -10.23 -5.73
CA GLN A 114 -10.98 -11.35 -6.23
C GLN A 114 -10.43 -12.20 -5.08
#